data_AF-A0A841TSU2-F1
#
_entry.id   AF-A0A841TSU2-F1
#
_cell.length_a   1.000
_cell.length_b   1.000
_cell.length_c   1.000
_cell.angle_alpha   90.00
_cell.angle_beta   90.00
_cell.angle_gamma   90.00
#
_symmetry.space_group_name_H-M   'P 1'
#
loop_
_entity.id
_entity.type
_entity.pdbx_description
1 polymer ?
#
loop_
_entity_poly.entity_id
_entity_poly.type
_entity_poly.pdbx_seq_one_letter_code
_entity_poly.pdbx_strand_id
1 'polypeptide(L)'
;MKVKITAVTKVNGSWKGPGAEVEVGEKLGAELIAKGLGVETEKTAAEKEAEEQAAAAAKAAAKAEKELKALRKKATELGIEGADEKGAETLKAEIAAVEQK
;
A
#
# COMPACT_ATOMS: atom_id res chain seq x y z
N MET A 1 -12.66 10.44 -6.55
CA MET A 1 -13.51 10.01 -7.68
C MET A 1 -12.79 10.36 -8.97
N LYS A 2 -12.74 9.44 -9.94
CA LYS A 2 -12.09 9.69 -11.23
C LYS A 2 -13.15 10.19 -12.21
N VAL A 3 -12.84 11.29 -12.88
CA VAL A 3 -13.74 11.92 -13.85
C VAL A 3 -12.98 12.13 -15.14
N LYS A 4 -13.54 11.66 -16.25
CA LYS A 4 -13.04 11.98 -17.58
C LYS A 4 -13.71 13.24 -18.07
N ILE A 5 -12.90 14.27 -18.27
CA ILE A 5 -13.34 15.58 -18.74
C ILE A 5 -13.81 15.46 -20.19
N THR A 6 -14.96 16.04 -20.50
CA THR A 6 -15.58 16.02 -21.84
C THR A 6 -15.50 17.37 -22.55
N ALA A 7 -15.16 18.43 -21.83
CA ALA A 7 -15.03 19.80 -22.35
C ALA A 7 -13.91 20.57 -21.63
N VAL A 8 -13.41 21.65 -22.23
CA VAL A 8 -12.36 22.46 -21.61
C VAL A 8 -12.89 23.10 -20.32
N THR A 9 -12.37 22.70 -19.17
CA THR A 9 -12.81 23.20 -17.86
C THR A 9 -11.65 23.30 -16.88
N LYS A 10 -11.82 24.11 -15.83
CA LYS A 10 -10.81 24.32 -14.79
C LYS A 10 -11.05 23.36 -13.64
N VAL A 11 -10.07 22.50 -13.37
CA VAL A 11 -10.09 21.50 -12.29
C VAL A 11 -8.90 21.75 -11.37
N ASN A 12 -9.15 21.96 -10.07
CA ASN A 12 -8.10 22.23 -9.07
C ASN A 12 -7.12 23.33 -9.50
N GLY A 13 -7.62 24.43 -10.07
CA GLY A 13 -6.78 25.53 -10.51
C GLY A 13 -6.15 25.37 -11.90
N SER A 14 -6.18 24.17 -12.48
CA SER A 14 -5.57 23.86 -13.78
C SER A 14 -6.61 23.65 -14.87
N TRP A 15 -6.38 24.20 -16.06
CA TRP A 15 -7.22 23.92 -17.23
C TRP A 15 -7.01 22.50 -17.74
N LYS A 16 -8.11 21.79 -17.99
CA LYS A 16 -8.13 20.42 -18.49
C LYS A 16 -8.97 20.38 -19.75
N GLY A 17 -8.44 19.75 -20.78
CA GLY A 17 -9.14 19.55 -22.05
C GLY A 17 -10.01 18.30 -22.05
N PRO A 18 -10.85 18.14 -23.09
CA PRO A 18 -11.60 16.91 -23.30
C PRO A 18 -10.66 15.69 -23.41
N GLY A 19 -11.09 14.57 -22.83
CA GLY A 19 -10.30 13.34 -22.74
C GLY A 19 -9.36 13.26 -21.54
N ALA A 20 -9.13 14.36 -20.81
CA ALA A 20 -8.29 14.35 -19.61
C ALA A 20 -8.99 13.59 -18.47
N GLU A 21 -8.31 12.61 -17.89
CA GLU A 21 -8.76 11.94 -16.67
C GLU A 21 -8.17 12.63 -15.46
N VAL A 22 -9.03 13.00 -14.52
CA VAL A 22 -8.64 13.71 -13.30
C VAL A 22 -9.27 13.05 -12.08
N GLU A 23 -8.49 12.92 -11.02
CA GLU A 23 -9.03 12.57 -9.72
C GLU A 23 -9.49 13.84 -9.00
N VAL A 24 -10.77 13.86 -8.64
CA VAL A 24 -11.43 14.96 -7.97
C VAL A 24 -12.24 14.44 -6.77
N GLY A 25 -12.48 15.32 -5.79
CA GLY A 25 -13.40 15.01 -4.70
C GLY A 25 -14.83 14.86 -5.21
N GLU A 26 -15.67 14.11 -4.49
CA GLU A 26 -17.07 13.84 -4.87
C GLU A 26 -17.86 15.12 -5.22
N LYS A 27 -17.73 16.18 -4.42
CA LYS A 27 -18.45 17.44 -4.65
C LYS A 27 -18.12 18.07 -6.00
N LEU A 28 -16.84 18.13 -6.35
CA LEU A 28 -16.39 18.73 -7.61
C LEU A 28 -16.65 17.80 -8.79
N GLY A 29 -16.49 16.48 -8.61
CA GLY A 29 -16.84 15.49 -9.62
C GLY A 29 -18.33 15.52 -9.98
N ALA A 30 -19.21 15.53 -8.98
CA ALA A 30 -20.65 15.66 -9.17
C ALA A 30 -21.01 16.98 -9.88
N GLU A 31 -20.37 18.10 -9.53
CA GLU A 31 -20.61 19.38 -10.20
C GLU A 31 -20.19 19.36 -11.68
N LEU A 32 -19.05 18.74 -11.99
CA LEU A 32 -18.58 18.60 -13.38
C LEU A 32 -19.53 17.72 -14.20
N ILE A 33 -20.02 16.63 -13.62
CA ILE A 33 -20.98 15.74 -14.29
C ILE A 33 -22.33 16.43 -14.49
N ALA A 34 -22.84 17.11 -13.46
CA ALA A 34 -24.10 17.85 -13.54
C ALA A 34 -24.07 18.96 -14.61
N LYS A 35 -22.89 19.57 -14.82
CA LYS A 35 -22.67 20.58 -15.88
C LYS A 35 -22.36 19.97 -17.25
N GLY A 36 -22.32 18.64 -17.38
CA GLY A 36 -21.94 17.95 -18.62
C GLY A 36 -20.47 18.12 -19.02
N LEU A 37 -19.62 18.56 -18.09
CA LEU A 37 -18.19 18.83 -18.29
C LEU A 37 -17.31 17.60 -18.00
N GLY A 38 -17.90 16.52 -17.51
CA GLY A 38 -17.20 15.26 -17.33
C GLY A 38 -18.16 14.09 -17.15
N VAL A 39 -17.60 12.90 -17.20
CA VAL A 39 -18.28 11.64 -16.88
C VAL A 39 -17.50 10.91 -15.80
N GLU A 40 -18.20 10.26 -14.88
CA GLU A 40 -17.57 9.38 -13.91
C GLU A 40 -16.86 8.25 -14.66
N THR A 41 -15.59 8.06 -14.35
CA THR A 41 -14.86 6.86 -14.75
C THR A 41 -14.64 6.01 -13.51
N GLU A 42 -15.05 4.75 -13.60
CA GLU A 42 -14.74 3.78 -12.56
C GLU A 42 -13.22 3.64 -12.41
N LYS A 43 -12.76 3.44 -11.18
CA LYS A 43 -11.39 2.96 -10.94
C LYS A 43 -11.18 1.74 -11.82
N THR A 44 -10.15 1.77 -12.65
CA THR A 44 -9.82 0.65 -13.54
C THR A 44 -9.55 -0.61 -12.71
N ALA A 45 -9.83 -1.79 -13.27
CA ALA A 45 -9.52 -3.06 -12.61
C ALA A 45 -8.04 -3.12 -12.16
N ALA A 46 -7.14 -2.57 -12.97
CA ALA A 46 -5.72 -2.41 -12.65
C ALA A 46 -5.45 -1.55 -11.39
N GLU A 47 -6.21 -0.47 -11.17
CA GLU A 47 -6.08 0.36 -9.95
C GLU A 47 -6.65 -0.35 -8.71
N LYS A 48 -7.71 -1.15 -8.85
CA LYS A 48 -8.22 -1.98 -7.76
C LYS A 48 -7.25 -3.11 -7.41
N GLU A 49 -6.69 -3.77 -8.41
CA GLU A 49 -5.67 -4.82 -8.22
C GLU A 49 -4.39 -4.26 -7.59
N ALA A 50 -3.95 -3.05 -7.97
CA ALA A 50 -2.79 -2.41 -7.37
C ALA A 50 -3.03 -2.06 -5.88
N GLU A 51 -4.22 -1.58 -5.52
CA GLU A 51 -4.60 -1.27 -4.14
C GLU A 51 -4.68 -2.55 -3.29
N GLU A 52 -5.22 -3.64 -3.86
CA GLU A 52 -5.29 -4.95 -3.19
C GLU A 52 -3.91 -5.60 -3.03
N GLN A 53 -3.04 -5.49 -4.04
CA GLN A 53 -1.65 -5.94 -3.97
C GLN A 53 -0.83 -5.14 -2.95
N ALA A 54 -1.02 -3.82 -2.87
CA ALA A 54 -0.39 -2.99 -1.85
C ALA A 54 -0.84 -3.40 -0.43
N ALA A 55 -2.13 -3.68 -0.24
CA ALA A 55 -2.66 -4.16 1.02
C ALA A 55 -2.13 -5.56 1.38
N ALA A 56 -1.99 -6.46 0.41
CA ALA A 56 -1.41 -7.79 0.60
C ALA A 56 0.09 -7.71 0.96
N ALA A 57 0.86 -6.85 0.28
CA ALA A 57 2.26 -6.61 0.57
C ALA A 57 2.47 -6.03 1.97
N ALA A 58 1.64 -5.06 2.39
CA ALA A 58 1.67 -4.50 3.74
C ALA A 58 1.38 -5.56 4.81
N LYS A 59 0.41 -6.45 4.58
CA LYS A 59 0.11 -7.58 5.49
C LYS A 59 1.27 -8.58 5.55
N ALA A 60 1.92 -8.87 4.43
CA ALA A 60 3.07 -9.77 4.38
C ALA A 60 4.26 -9.17 5.17
N ALA A 61 4.57 -7.89 4.98
CA ALA A 61 5.59 -7.18 5.74
C ALA A 61 5.30 -7.18 7.25
N ALA A 62 4.04 -6.92 7.64
CA ALA A 62 3.64 -6.95 9.05
C ALA A 62 3.76 -8.35 9.69
N LYS A 63 3.55 -9.43 8.93
CA LYS A 63 3.80 -10.80 9.40
C LYS A 63 5.29 -11.07 9.56
N ALA A 64 6.09 -10.73 8.55
CA ALA A 64 7.54 -10.92 8.59
C ALA A 64 8.18 -10.17 9.77
N GLU A 65 7.75 -8.94 10.05
CA GLU A 65 8.24 -8.17 11.20
C GLU A 65 7.88 -8.82 12.54
N LYS A 66 6.64 -9.32 12.68
CA LYS A 66 6.21 -10.06 13.88
C LYS A 66 7.02 -11.34 14.10
N GLU A 67 7.28 -12.10 13.04
CA GLU A 67 8.10 -13.31 13.11
C GLU A 67 9.53 -12.99 13.51
N LEU A 68 10.13 -11.95 12.93
CA LEU A 68 11.49 -11.52 13.26
C LEU A 68 11.58 -11.06 14.73
N LYS A 69 10.58 -10.30 15.21
CA LYS A 69 10.50 -9.91 16.63
C LYS A 69 10.36 -11.12 17.57
N ALA A 70 9.58 -12.12 17.18
CA ALA A 70 9.44 -13.36 17.95
C ALA A 70 10.76 -14.15 18.02
N LEU A 71 11.50 -14.23 16.90
CA LEU A 71 12.81 -14.86 16.84
C LEU A 71 13.83 -14.13 17.70
N ARG A 72 13.87 -12.79 17.64
CA ARG A 72 14.75 -11.98 18.50
C ARG A 72 14.49 -12.24 19.96
N LYS A 73 13.22 -12.20 20.37
CA LYS A 73 12.83 -12.50 21.76
C LYS A 73 13.29 -13.88 22.19
N LYS A 74 13.02 -14.92 21.39
CA LYS A 74 13.48 -16.29 21.67
C LYS A 74 15.00 -16.38 21.78
N ALA A 75 15.73 -15.74 20.87
CA ALA A 75 17.18 -15.73 20.90
C ALA A 75 17.74 -15.04 22.15
N THR A 76 17.16 -13.91 22.57
CA THR A 76 17.51 -13.26 23.84
C THR A 76 17.20 -14.16 25.05
N GLU A 77 16.07 -14.85 25.05
CA GLU A 77 15.69 -15.80 26.12
C GLU A 77 16.68 -16.98 26.22
N LEU A 78 17.25 -17.40 25.09
CA LEU A 78 18.29 -18.43 25.01
C LEU A 78 19.71 -17.89 25.25
N GLY A 79 19.87 -16.60 25.53
CA GLY A 79 21.18 -15.97 25.80
C GLY A 79 22.06 -15.76 24.57
N ILE A 80 21.48 -15.73 23.36
CA ILE A 80 22.22 -15.45 22.13
C ILE A 80 22.55 -13.96 22.06
N GLU A 81 23.83 -13.62 22.13
CA GLU A 81 24.31 -12.24 21.99
C GLU A 81 24.05 -11.67 20.59
N GLY A 82 23.72 -10.38 20.52
CA GLY A 82 23.46 -9.67 19.27
C GLY A 82 22.19 -10.11 18.54
N ALA A 83 21.21 -10.71 19.24
CA ALA A 83 19.96 -11.17 18.64
C ALA A 83 19.24 -10.05 17.85
N ASP A 84 19.25 -8.82 18.34
CA ASP A 84 18.60 -7.68 17.70
C ASP A 84 19.26 -7.23 16.38
N GLU A 85 20.54 -7.56 16.18
CA GLU A 85 21.30 -7.22 14.96
C GLU A 85 21.25 -8.33 13.91
N LYS A 86 20.85 -9.53 14.33
CA LYS A 86 20.78 -10.72 13.47
C LYS A 86 19.48 -10.76 12.67
N GLY A 87 19.57 -11.26 11.44
CA GLY A 87 18.43 -11.49 10.56
C GLY A 87 17.65 -12.75 10.95
N ALA A 88 16.44 -12.90 10.40
CA ALA A 88 15.55 -14.03 10.72
C ALA A 88 16.19 -15.41 10.47
N GLU A 89 16.98 -15.55 9.41
CA GLU A 89 17.65 -16.82 9.07
C GLU A 89 18.75 -17.19 10.08
N THR A 90 19.61 -16.22 10.43
CA THR A 90 20.67 -16.40 11.43
C THR A 90 20.09 -16.73 12.81
N LEU A 91 19.04 -16.02 13.22
CA LEU A 91 18.36 -16.28 14.48
C LEU A 91 17.76 -17.69 14.54
N LYS A 92 17.10 -18.15 13.47
CA LYS A 92 16.57 -19.52 13.41
C LYS A 92 17.67 -20.57 13.55
N ALA A 93 18.80 -20.38 12.87
CA ALA A 93 19.91 -21.32 12.91
C ALA A 93 20.53 -21.41 14.31
N GLU A 94 20.77 -20.28 14.97
CA GLU A 94 21.37 -20.27 16.30
C GLU A 94 20.40 -20.74 17.39
N ILE A 95 19.12 -20.36 17.33
CA ILE A 95 18.09 -20.89 18.23
C ILE A 95 18.04 -22.41 18.14
N ALA A 96 18.00 -22.97 16.92
CA ALA A 96 17.98 -24.42 16.73
C ALA A 96 19.26 -25.10 17.23
N ALA A 97 20.43 -24.47 17.07
CA ALA A 97 21.70 -24.98 17.56
C ALA A 97 21.78 -24.97 19.10
N VAL A 98 21.14 -24.01 19.76
CA VAL A 98 21.04 -23.95 21.23
C VAL A 98 20.00 -24.93 21.76
N GLU A 99 18.83 -25.08 21.11
CA GLU A 99 17.78 -26.03 21.53
C GLU A 99 18.17 -27.51 21.36
N GLN A 100 19.13 -27.81 20.48
CA GLN A 100 19.65 -29.18 20.30
C GLN A 100 20.80 -29.56 21.25
N LYS A 101 21.26 -28.63 22.08
CA LYS A 101 22.37 -28.81 23.02
C LYS A 101 21.89 -29.21 24.41
#